data_AF-A0A2S0KI48-F1
#
_entry.id   AF-A0A2S0KI48-F1
#
_cell.length_a   1.000
_cell.length_b   1.000
_cell.length_c   1.000
_cell.angle_alpha   90.00
_cell.angle_beta   90.00
_cell.angle_gamma   90.00
#
_symmetry.space_group_name_H-M   'P 1'
#
loop_
_entity.id
_entity.type
_entity.pdbx_description
1 polymer ?
#
loop_
_entity_poly.entity_id
_entity_poly.type
_entity_poly.pdbx_seq_one_letter_code
_entity_poly.pdbx_strand_id
1 'polypeptide(L)'
;MGSHRRVRSRRLSPGLALLVAGLFTVTGCSVESSSTGSSKVPSASTSGSTTSSDDASGTLTLSWVGDTILGTDDKFGGLTLPAAWAQSGKDPNYFFQNVKKHFDADDLTIANFEVALTNSRNKRYKGDGEVYHFHGEPAIAKTLPAGGIDVVTIANNHTWDYGRKGFDDTVRALDAAGVEYVGAGNPGYDGSDYDHPLLKDVKGIKVGLLSYQTWQDTPQTRAKVRSDIAKLRKDGAAVVIPYFHWGLEGVHEPYEVQRDLARVAIDAGADAVIGTHPHVLQSMDVYKGKLIAYSLGNFSFGGNTNPSDKRTVILQTRVKVDDGKVGAVEYRVIPTRLSRTESHNDYVPTPYGPAESRQVASFLNQISPNLDGTVSQRFTPVP
;
A
#
# COMPACT_ATOMS: atom_id res chain seq x y z
N MET A 1 -4.26 64.25 -22.76
CA MET A 1 -5.50 64.39 -23.55
C MET A 1 -6.07 62.99 -23.74
N GLY A 2 -6.98 62.54 -22.87
CA GLY A 2 -8.42 62.39 -23.18
C GLY A 2 -8.69 60.94 -23.65
N SER A 3 -9.63 60.15 -23.15
CA SER A 3 -10.74 60.36 -22.22
C SER A 3 -11.11 59.03 -21.54
N HIS A 4 -11.47 59.10 -20.27
CA HIS A 4 -12.14 58.05 -19.51
C HIS A 4 -13.53 57.71 -20.07
N ARG A 5 -13.93 56.43 -20.06
CA ARG A 5 -15.34 56.03 -19.96
C ARG A 5 -15.53 55.04 -18.81
N ARG A 6 -16.20 55.54 -17.77
CA ARG A 6 -16.78 54.79 -16.66
C ARG A 6 -17.98 53.99 -17.16
N VAL A 7 -18.11 52.73 -16.74
CA VAL A 7 -19.41 52.04 -16.72
C VAL A 7 -19.89 51.99 -15.27
N ARG A 8 -21.14 52.43 -15.08
CA ARG A 8 -21.80 52.60 -13.79
C ARG A 8 -22.35 51.27 -13.26
N SER A 9 -22.26 51.17 -11.94
CA SER A 9 -22.96 50.26 -11.03
C SER A 9 -24.48 50.24 -11.18
N ARG A 10 -25.09 49.07 -10.98
CA ARG A 10 -26.42 48.95 -10.38
C ARG A 10 -26.37 48.02 -9.17
N ARG A 11 -26.58 48.61 -7.99
CA ARG A 11 -26.95 47.93 -6.75
C ARG A 11 -28.44 47.59 -6.80
N LEU A 12 -28.81 46.41 -6.36
CA LEU A 12 -30.16 46.08 -5.89
C LEU A 12 -30.01 45.69 -4.41
N SER A 13 -30.77 46.37 -3.57
CA SER A 13 -30.84 46.23 -2.11
C SER A 13 -31.89 45.18 -1.71
N PRO A 14 -31.90 44.74 -0.43
CA PRO A 14 -32.36 43.41 -0.02
C PRO A 14 -33.85 43.36 0.32
N GLY A 15 -34.48 42.22 0.04
CA GLY A 15 -35.83 41.88 0.50
C GLY A 15 -35.77 41.01 1.75
N LEU A 16 -36.24 41.56 2.86
CA LEU A 16 -36.51 40.94 4.15
C LEU A 16 -37.82 40.13 4.08
N ALA A 17 -37.84 38.88 4.56
CA ALA A 17 -39.08 38.20 4.93
C ALA A 17 -38.84 37.23 6.11
N LEU A 18 -39.72 37.35 7.11
CA LEU A 18 -39.70 36.71 8.42
C LEU A 18 -39.99 35.20 8.40
N LEU A 19 -39.29 34.50 9.30
CA LEU A 19 -39.79 33.59 10.36
C LEU A 19 -41.16 32.89 10.19
N VAL A 20 -41.14 31.54 10.18
CA VAL A 20 -42.11 30.72 10.92
C VAL A 20 -41.38 29.50 11.50
N ALA A 21 -41.34 29.43 12.82
CA ALA A 21 -40.99 28.24 13.60
C ALA A 21 -42.22 27.33 13.69
N GLY A 22 -42.04 26.03 13.41
CA GLY A 22 -43.06 25.00 13.56
C GLY A 22 -42.57 23.90 14.50
N LEU A 23 -43.02 23.98 15.75
CA LEU A 23 -42.94 22.92 16.76
C LEU A 23 -43.87 21.78 16.34
N PHE A 24 -43.39 20.53 16.31
CA PHE A 24 -44.25 19.35 16.37
C PHE A 24 -43.80 18.43 17.49
N THR A 25 -44.52 18.52 18.61
CA THR A 25 -44.64 17.48 19.63
C THR A 25 -45.92 16.70 19.34
N VAL A 26 -45.82 15.38 19.16
CA VAL A 26 -46.97 14.48 19.34
C VAL A 26 -46.51 13.27 20.15
N THR A 27 -46.99 13.24 21.39
CA THR A 27 -47.08 12.09 22.29
C THR A 27 -48.14 11.10 21.79
N GLY A 28 -47.78 9.82 21.79
CA GLY A 28 -48.54 8.68 22.32
C GLY A 28 -49.92 8.33 21.74
N CYS A 29 -50.03 7.10 21.24
CA CYS A 29 -51.13 6.22 21.62
C CYS A 29 -50.72 4.74 21.47
N SER A 30 -50.84 4.02 22.58
CA SER A 30 -50.66 2.59 22.75
C SER A 30 -51.81 1.81 22.11
N VAL A 31 -51.53 0.60 21.64
CA VAL A 31 -52.51 -0.49 21.57
C VAL A 31 -51.86 -1.75 22.10
N GLU A 32 -52.38 -2.25 23.22
CA GLU A 32 -52.16 -3.60 23.73
C GLU A 32 -53.01 -4.61 22.96
N SER A 33 -52.48 -5.82 22.76
CA SER A 33 -53.28 -7.04 22.92
C SER A 33 -52.39 -8.28 23.16
N SER A 34 -52.40 -8.72 24.43
CA SER A 34 -52.50 -10.10 24.94
C SER A 34 -51.56 -11.21 24.45
N SER A 35 -50.62 -11.55 25.35
CA SER A 35 -50.32 -12.86 25.96
C SER A 35 -50.62 -14.18 25.23
N THR A 36 -49.61 -15.06 25.12
CA THR A 36 -49.59 -16.40 25.78
C THR A 36 -48.18 -17.03 25.67
N GLY A 37 -47.75 -17.76 26.70
CA GLY A 37 -46.79 -18.86 26.54
C GLY A 37 -45.42 -18.73 27.21
N SER A 38 -45.36 -19.01 28.52
CA SER A 38 -44.14 -19.29 29.26
C SER A 38 -43.54 -20.64 28.86
N SER A 39 -42.28 -20.66 28.43
CA SER A 39 -41.40 -21.85 28.50
C SER A 39 -40.00 -21.43 28.91
N LYS A 40 -39.58 -21.90 30.09
CA LYS A 40 -38.21 -21.80 30.62
C LYS A 40 -37.22 -22.44 29.63
N VAL A 41 -36.20 -21.70 29.25
CA VAL A 41 -34.98 -22.22 28.61
C VAL A 41 -33.82 -22.02 29.59
N PRO A 42 -32.99 -23.05 29.85
CA PRO A 42 -31.97 -22.97 30.88
C PRO A 42 -30.85 -22.00 30.47
N SER A 43 -30.38 -21.26 31.47
CA SER A 43 -29.17 -20.44 31.43
C SER A 43 -27.97 -21.32 31.09
N ALA A 44 -27.55 -21.31 29.82
CA ALA A 44 -26.24 -21.80 29.43
C ALA A 44 -25.21 -20.74 29.83
N SER A 45 -24.43 -21.04 30.86
CA SER A 45 -23.20 -20.35 31.18
C SER A 45 -22.25 -20.48 29.99
N THR A 46 -22.20 -19.46 29.14
CA THR A 46 -21.14 -19.30 28.16
C THR A 46 -19.87 -19.01 28.93
N SER A 47 -19.12 -20.07 29.22
CA SER A 47 -17.72 -19.98 29.63
C SER A 47 -17.03 -19.13 28.57
N GLY A 48 -16.63 -17.91 28.95
CA GLY A 48 -15.74 -17.11 28.13
C GLY A 48 -14.46 -17.91 27.95
N SER A 49 -14.27 -18.45 26.75
CA SER A 49 -12.95 -18.81 26.29
C SER A 49 -12.23 -17.50 26.06
N THR A 50 -11.60 -16.99 27.12
CA THR A 50 -10.42 -16.16 26.97
C THR A 50 -9.38 -17.03 26.29
N THR A 51 -9.31 -16.99 24.96
CA THR A 51 -8.09 -17.38 24.25
C THR A 51 -7.01 -16.44 24.76
N SER A 52 -6.21 -16.93 25.69
CA SER A 52 -4.98 -16.30 26.12
C SER A 52 -4.16 -15.98 24.87
N SER A 53 -3.59 -14.78 24.85
CA SER A 53 -2.65 -14.29 23.83
C SER A 53 -1.33 -15.06 23.75
N ASP A 54 -1.26 -16.26 24.34
CA ASP A 54 -0.01 -16.86 24.81
C ASP A 54 0.47 -18.07 23.98
N ASP A 55 -0.17 -18.42 22.85
CA ASP A 55 0.23 -19.58 22.03
C ASP A 55 0.38 -19.28 20.52
N ALA A 56 0.60 -18.03 20.10
CA ALA A 56 0.80 -17.70 18.69
C ALA A 56 2.21 -18.14 18.20
N SER A 57 2.31 -19.39 17.78
CA SER A 57 3.54 -20.00 17.26
C SER A 57 3.31 -20.57 15.84
N GLY A 58 4.28 -20.35 14.94
CA GLY A 58 4.20 -20.82 13.56
C GLY A 58 5.18 -20.10 12.63
N THR A 59 5.18 -20.49 11.36
CA THR A 59 5.95 -19.81 10.31
C THR A 59 5.01 -19.20 9.30
N LEU A 60 5.19 -17.89 9.05
CA LEU A 60 4.50 -17.17 7.99
C LEU A 60 5.43 -16.94 6.80
N THR A 61 4.94 -17.14 5.57
CA THR A 61 5.60 -16.69 4.35
C THR A 61 4.89 -15.44 3.83
N LEU A 62 5.61 -14.32 3.78
CA LEU A 62 5.09 -13.03 3.32
C LEU A 62 5.76 -12.65 1.99
N SER A 63 4.97 -12.23 1.01
CA SER A 63 5.43 -11.71 -0.28
C SER A 63 5.35 -10.18 -0.31
N TRP A 64 6.41 -9.56 -0.81
CA TRP A 64 6.53 -8.12 -0.99
C TRP A 64 6.86 -7.83 -2.44
N VAL A 65 6.07 -6.95 -3.05
CA VAL A 65 6.30 -6.46 -4.40
C VAL A 65 6.33 -4.93 -4.43
N GLY A 66 7.02 -4.39 -5.43
CA GLY A 66 7.25 -2.95 -5.54
C GLY A 66 6.08 -2.17 -6.15
N ASP A 67 6.42 -1.12 -6.88
CA ASP A 67 5.48 -0.09 -7.33
C ASP A 67 4.46 -0.65 -8.31
N THR A 68 3.20 -0.61 -7.90
CA THR A 68 2.05 -1.12 -8.66
C THR A 68 1.11 0.05 -8.96
N ILE A 69 1.15 0.51 -10.20
CA ILE A 69 0.30 1.59 -10.71
C ILE A 69 -0.66 0.97 -11.71
N LEU A 70 -1.82 0.51 -11.24
CA LEU A 70 -2.89 -0.02 -12.11
C LEU A 70 -3.73 1.12 -12.71
N GLY A 71 -3.07 1.96 -13.49
CA GLY A 71 -3.65 3.15 -14.10
C GLY A 71 -2.75 3.76 -15.17
N THR A 72 -2.96 5.03 -15.48
CA THR A 72 -2.17 5.81 -16.44
C THR A 72 -2.21 7.29 -16.10
N ASP A 73 -1.33 8.08 -16.70
CA ASP A 73 -1.53 9.52 -16.84
C ASP A 73 -2.13 9.83 -18.23
N ASP A 74 -2.88 10.93 -18.35
CA ASP A 74 -3.50 11.35 -19.62
C ASP A 74 -2.48 11.78 -20.69
N LYS A 75 -1.24 12.05 -20.30
CA LYS A 75 -0.13 12.38 -21.22
C LYS A 75 0.39 11.15 -21.95
N PHE A 76 0.10 9.93 -21.47
CA PHE A 76 0.60 8.71 -22.07
C PHE A 76 -0.29 8.25 -23.23
N GLY A 77 0.36 7.83 -24.32
CA GLY A 77 -0.29 7.24 -25.50
C GLY A 77 0.21 5.83 -25.79
N GLY A 78 -0.31 5.22 -26.86
CA GLY A 78 0.03 3.85 -27.24
C GLY A 78 -0.66 2.80 -26.37
N LEU A 79 0.03 1.69 -26.08
CA LEU A 79 -0.48 0.65 -25.21
C LEU A 79 -0.31 1.05 -23.73
N THR A 80 -1.22 1.88 -23.22
CA THR A 80 -1.32 2.19 -21.78
C THR A 80 -1.87 1.00 -21.01
N LEU A 81 -1.72 0.99 -19.68
CA LEU A 81 -2.24 -0.10 -18.85
C LEU A 81 -3.76 -0.28 -18.97
N PRO A 82 -4.60 0.78 -18.92
CA PRO A 82 -6.03 0.62 -19.19
C PRO A 82 -6.33 0.08 -20.60
N ALA A 83 -5.52 0.43 -21.61
CA ALA A 83 -5.68 -0.09 -22.95
C ALA A 83 -5.34 -1.59 -23.03
N ALA A 84 -4.25 -2.02 -22.38
CA ALA A 84 -3.88 -3.44 -22.27
C ALA A 84 -4.97 -4.26 -21.56
N TRP A 85 -5.54 -3.73 -20.48
CA TRP A 85 -6.64 -4.37 -19.77
C TRP A 85 -7.93 -4.42 -20.59
N ALA A 86 -8.26 -3.36 -21.33
CA ALA A 86 -9.40 -3.38 -22.23
C ALA A 86 -9.24 -4.43 -23.33
N GLN A 87 -8.04 -4.57 -23.89
CA GLN A 87 -7.72 -5.60 -24.90
C GLN A 87 -7.79 -7.02 -24.36
N SER A 88 -7.54 -7.23 -23.05
CA SER A 88 -7.74 -8.53 -22.41
C SER A 88 -9.22 -8.85 -22.10
N GLY A 89 -10.16 -7.97 -22.49
CA GLY A 89 -11.57 -8.11 -22.14
C GLY A 89 -11.86 -7.71 -20.69
N LYS A 90 -11.00 -6.88 -20.08
CA LYS A 90 -11.01 -6.53 -18.66
C LYS A 90 -10.93 -7.76 -17.74
N ASP A 91 -10.18 -8.78 -18.16
CA ASP A 91 -9.95 -9.98 -17.35
C ASP A 91 -9.28 -9.60 -16.01
N PRO A 92 -9.89 -9.93 -14.86
CA PRO A 92 -9.30 -9.61 -13.56
C PRO A 92 -7.98 -10.32 -13.29
N ASN A 93 -7.68 -11.42 -13.99
CA ASN A 93 -6.43 -12.16 -13.79
C ASN A 93 -5.25 -11.60 -14.61
N TYR A 94 -5.52 -10.69 -15.56
CA TYR A 94 -4.57 -10.32 -16.61
C TYR A 94 -3.19 -9.90 -16.10
N PHE A 95 -3.13 -8.97 -15.14
CA PHE A 95 -1.86 -8.39 -14.71
C PHE A 95 -0.98 -9.40 -13.96
N PHE A 96 -1.55 -10.17 -13.04
CA PHE A 96 -0.76 -11.00 -12.13
C PHE A 96 -0.72 -12.48 -12.52
N GLN A 97 -1.29 -12.86 -13.68
CA GLN A 97 -1.42 -14.26 -14.12
C GLN A 97 -0.12 -15.09 -14.02
N ASN A 98 1.04 -14.49 -14.29
CA ASN A 98 2.33 -15.20 -14.31
C ASN A 98 2.99 -15.33 -12.93
N VAL A 99 2.53 -14.54 -11.95
CA VAL A 99 3.08 -14.51 -10.59
C VAL A 99 2.11 -15.05 -9.54
N LYS A 100 0.82 -15.17 -9.86
CA LYS A 100 -0.24 -15.64 -8.96
C LYS A 100 0.12 -16.91 -8.19
N LYS A 101 0.75 -17.89 -8.86
CA LYS A 101 1.19 -19.15 -8.22
C LYS A 101 2.16 -18.96 -7.06
N HIS A 102 2.92 -17.87 -7.03
CA HIS A 102 3.82 -17.55 -5.94
C HIS A 102 3.04 -16.96 -4.76
N PHE A 103 2.10 -16.08 -5.05
CA PHE A 103 1.26 -15.42 -4.04
C PHE A 103 0.27 -16.40 -3.40
N ASP A 104 -0.36 -17.28 -4.18
CA ASP A 104 -1.26 -18.34 -3.68
C ASP A 104 -0.59 -19.34 -2.73
N ALA A 105 0.75 -19.43 -2.80
CA ALA A 105 1.53 -20.32 -1.94
C ALA A 105 2.01 -19.64 -0.65
N ASP A 106 1.81 -18.32 -0.53
CA ASP A 106 2.22 -17.51 0.60
C ASP A 106 1.03 -17.20 1.52
N ASP A 107 1.31 -16.71 2.72
CA ASP A 107 0.30 -16.41 3.74
C ASP A 107 -0.23 -14.98 3.64
N LEU A 108 0.56 -14.07 3.06
CA LEU A 108 0.20 -12.69 2.84
C LEU A 108 1.04 -12.08 1.72
N THR A 109 0.42 -11.39 0.78
CA THR A 109 1.08 -10.64 -0.29
C THR A 109 0.76 -9.15 -0.20
N ILE A 110 1.80 -8.32 -0.18
CA ILE A 110 1.71 -6.88 -0.02
C ILE A 110 2.35 -6.15 -1.20
N ALA A 111 1.64 -5.16 -1.77
CA ALA A 111 2.12 -4.32 -2.87
C ALA A 111 2.07 -2.83 -2.53
N ASN A 112 2.96 -2.01 -3.13
CA ASN A 112 2.76 -0.55 -3.14
C ASN A 112 1.76 -0.17 -4.23
N PHE A 113 0.63 0.41 -3.85
CA PHE A 113 -0.44 0.79 -4.77
C PHE A 113 -0.50 2.30 -4.95
N GLU A 114 0.12 2.75 -6.04
CA GLU A 114 0.52 4.13 -6.28
C GLU A 114 -0.33 4.77 -7.37
N VAL A 115 -1.64 4.73 -7.18
CA VAL A 115 -2.61 5.23 -8.15
C VAL A 115 -3.91 5.65 -7.46
N ALA A 116 -4.54 6.71 -7.96
CA ALA A 116 -5.91 7.04 -7.58
C ALA A 116 -6.91 6.26 -8.45
N LEU A 117 -7.74 5.41 -7.84
CA LEU A 117 -8.82 4.75 -8.54
C LEU A 117 -10.06 5.64 -8.58
N THR A 118 -10.21 6.43 -9.63
CA THR A 118 -11.27 7.42 -9.74
C THR A 118 -11.64 7.71 -11.19
N ASN A 119 -12.93 8.01 -11.40
CA ASN A 119 -13.42 8.58 -12.66
C ASN A 119 -13.43 10.13 -12.63
N SER A 120 -12.99 10.74 -11.52
CA SER A 120 -12.82 12.18 -11.42
C SER A 120 -11.81 12.69 -12.44
N ARG A 121 -12.09 13.84 -13.05
CA ARG A 121 -11.13 14.56 -13.91
C ARG A 121 -10.50 15.76 -13.21
N ASN A 122 -10.83 15.98 -11.94
CA ASN A 122 -10.33 17.09 -11.14
C ASN A 122 -8.94 16.75 -10.58
N LYS A 123 -7.90 17.03 -11.37
CA LYS A 123 -6.50 16.87 -10.95
C LYS A 123 -6.15 17.85 -9.84
N ARG A 124 -5.47 17.37 -8.81
CA ARG A 124 -4.88 18.21 -7.77
C ARG A 124 -3.72 19.00 -8.37
N TYR A 125 -3.58 20.28 -8.02
CA TYR A 125 -2.38 21.03 -8.38
C TYR A 125 -1.14 20.45 -7.67
N LYS A 126 -0.10 20.10 -8.44
CA LYS A 126 1.16 19.49 -7.94
C LYS A 126 2.39 20.40 -8.15
N GLY A 127 2.16 21.69 -8.40
CA GLY A 127 3.21 22.64 -8.77
C GLY A 127 3.27 22.91 -10.27
N ASP A 128 4.15 23.83 -10.64
CA ASP A 128 4.45 24.16 -12.03
C ASP A 128 5.56 23.24 -12.56
N GLY A 129 5.45 22.83 -13.82
CA GLY A 129 6.43 21.93 -14.47
C GLY A 129 5.85 20.58 -14.86
N GLU A 130 6.73 19.61 -15.07
CA GLU A 130 6.34 18.25 -15.43
C GLU A 130 5.91 17.47 -14.19
N VAL A 131 4.60 17.22 -14.08
CA VAL A 131 3.99 16.41 -13.02
C VAL A 131 3.05 15.38 -13.62
N TYR A 132 2.91 14.23 -12.97
CA TYR A 132 2.01 13.15 -13.38
C TYR A 132 0.86 12.97 -12.39
N HIS A 133 -0.31 12.65 -12.94
CA HIS A 133 -1.58 12.41 -12.24
C HIS A 133 -2.13 11.04 -12.63
N PHE A 134 -1.67 10.01 -11.95
CA PHE A 134 -2.05 8.63 -12.23
C PHE A 134 -3.48 8.33 -11.76
N HIS A 135 -4.30 7.86 -12.69
CA HIS A 135 -5.65 7.37 -12.42
C HIS A 135 -5.91 6.01 -13.04
N GLY A 136 -6.77 5.23 -12.39
CA GLY A 136 -7.33 3.99 -12.90
C GLY A 136 -8.83 3.92 -12.71
N GLU A 137 -9.51 3.08 -13.50
CA GLU A 137 -10.93 2.80 -13.29
C GLU A 137 -11.14 2.09 -11.94
N PRO A 138 -12.11 2.48 -11.09
CA PRO A 138 -12.38 1.80 -9.82
C PRO A 138 -12.55 0.28 -9.91
N ALA A 139 -13.11 -0.22 -11.02
CA ALA A 139 -13.31 -1.65 -11.23
C ALA A 139 -11.99 -2.46 -11.30
N ILE A 140 -10.86 -1.83 -11.60
CA ILE A 140 -9.56 -2.48 -11.69
C ILE A 140 -9.07 -2.99 -10.32
N ALA A 141 -9.60 -2.47 -9.21
CA ALA A 141 -9.27 -2.97 -7.87
C ALA A 141 -9.50 -4.48 -7.73
N LYS A 142 -10.48 -5.04 -8.47
CA LYS A 142 -10.77 -6.48 -8.49
C LYS A 142 -9.62 -7.34 -9.05
N THR A 143 -8.66 -6.75 -9.77
CA THR A 143 -7.51 -7.51 -10.26
C THR A 143 -6.49 -7.79 -9.16
N LEU A 144 -6.48 -7.03 -8.06
CA LEU A 144 -5.59 -7.23 -6.92
C LEU A 144 -5.85 -8.60 -6.25
N PRO A 145 -7.04 -8.89 -5.70
CA PRO A 145 -7.29 -10.17 -5.05
C PRO A 145 -7.36 -11.32 -6.05
N ALA A 146 -7.85 -11.07 -7.28
CA ALA A 146 -7.79 -12.07 -8.36
C ALA A 146 -6.35 -12.44 -8.73
N GLY A 147 -5.41 -11.53 -8.53
CA GLY A 147 -3.98 -11.76 -8.70
C GLY A 147 -3.28 -12.39 -7.51
N GLY A 148 -3.92 -12.49 -6.35
CA GLY A 148 -3.32 -12.95 -5.09
C GLY A 148 -2.70 -11.84 -4.24
N ILE A 149 -3.01 -10.57 -4.47
CA ILE A 149 -2.62 -9.46 -3.59
C ILE A 149 -3.65 -9.32 -2.47
N ASP A 150 -3.20 -9.40 -1.22
CA ASP A 150 -4.08 -9.34 -0.04
C ASP A 150 -4.16 -7.94 0.55
N VAL A 151 -3.02 -7.23 0.59
CA VAL A 151 -2.88 -5.91 1.20
C VAL A 151 -2.16 -4.96 0.25
N VAL A 152 -2.57 -3.71 0.24
CA VAL A 152 -1.84 -2.65 -0.46
C VAL A 152 -1.40 -1.53 0.47
N THR A 153 -0.20 -0.98 0.28
CA THR A 153 0.11 0.33 0.86
C THR A 153 -0.34 1.44 -0.08
N ILE A 154 -1.02 2.45 0.48
CA ILE A 154 -1.44 3.67 -0.23
C ILE A 154 -0.82 4.92 0.43
N ALA A 155 0.32 4.78 1.11
CA ALA A 155 1.10 5.92 1.59
C ALA A 155 2.17 6.30 0.56
N ASN A 156 1.76 6.96 -0.52
CA ASN A 156 2.65 7.41 -1.59
C ASN A 156 2.23 8.77 -2.18
N ASN A 157 3.10 9.33 -3.01
CA ASN A 157 2.93 10.64 -3.65
C ASN A 157 1.78 10.72 -4.66
N HIS A 158 1.23 9.59 -5.13
CA HIS A 158 0.18 9.54 -6.15
C HIS A 158 -1.22 9.23 -5.59
N THR A 159 -1.34 8.83 -4.32
CA THR A 159 -2.62 8.60 -3.64
C THR A 159 -3.59 9.79 -3.71
N TRP A 160 -3.07 11.02 -3.81
CA TRP A 160 -3.85 12.27 -3.80
C TRP A 160 -3.86 13.01 -5.14
N ASP A 161 -3.51 12.35 -6.24
CA ASP A 161 -3.44 12.99 -7.56
C ASP A 161 -4.76 13.63 -8.01
N TYR A 162 -5.89 13.11 -7.54
CA TYR A 162 -7.24 13.63 -7.83
C TYR A 162 -7.93 14.19 -6.57
N GLY A 163 -7.10 14.65 -5.62
CA GLY A 163 -7.53 15.25 -4.36
C GLY A 163 -8.36 14.30 -3.50
N ARG A 164 -9.14 14.88 -2.57
CA ARG A 164 -9.97 14.12 -1.62
C ARG A 164 -10.92 13.16 -2.30
N LYS A 165 -11.53 13.57 -3.43
CA LYS A 165 -12.41 12.71 -4.20
C LYS A 165 -11.67 11.48 -4.74
N GLY A 166 -10.49 11.66 -5.32
CA GLY A 166 -9.67 10.54 -5.81
C GLY A 166 -9.31 9.55 -4.71
N PHE A 167 -8.90 10.07 -3.55
CA PHE A 167 -8.62 9.28 -2.36
C PHE A 167 -9.84 8.48 -1.89
N ASP A 168 -10.97 9.15 -1.65
CA ASP A 168 -12.20 8.50 -1.16
C ASP A 168 -12.74 7.47 -2.17
N ASP A 169 -12.63 7.75 -3.48
CA ASP A 169 -12.99 6.80 -4.54
C ASP A 169 -12.08 5.57 -4.50
N THR A 170 -10.78 5.75 -4.22
CA THR A 170 -9.80 4.66 -4.13
C THR A 170 -10.09 3.75 -2.94
N VAL A 171 -10.29 4.31 -1.76
CA VAL A 171 -10.63 3.54 -0.55
C VAL A 171 -11.91 2.74 -0.79
N ARG A 172 -12.97 3.35 -1.34
CA ARG A 172 -14.21 2.62 -1.66
C ARG A 172 -14.02 1.52 -2.70
N ALA A 173 -13.11 1.69 -3.66
CA ALA A 173 -12.81 0.67 -4.66
C ALA A 173 -12.07 -0.54 -4.04
N LEU A 174 -11.12 -0.28 -3.13
CA LEU A 174 -10.40 -1.32 -2.39
C LEU A 174 -11.37 -2.08 -1.46
N ASP A 175 -12.19 -1.37 -0.70
CA ASP A 175 -13.23 -1.96 0.17
C ASP A 175 -14.19 -2.84 -0.63
N ALA A 176 -14.68 -2.35 -1.78
CA ALA A 176 -15.58 -3.10 -2.65
C ALA A 176 -14.93 -4.31 -3.34
N ALA A 177 -13.60 -4.31 -3.47
CA ALA A 177 -12.84 -5.44 -3.97
C ALA A 177 -12.45 -6.43 -2.85
N GLY A 178 -12.63 -6.07 -1.57
CA GLY A 178 -12.20 -6.88 -0.44
C GLY A 178 -10.68 -6.87 -0.22
N VAL A 179 -10.01 -5.78 -0.58
CA VAL A 179 -8.56 -5.60 -0.41
C VAL A 179 -8.32 -4.68 0.78
N GLU A 180 -7.57 -5.15 1.77
CA GLU A 180 -7.17 -4.32 2.89
C GLU A 180 -6.04 -3.37 2.47
N TYR A 181 -5.94 -2.22 3.14
CA TYR A 181 -4.89 -1.26 2.85
C TYR A 181 -4.19 -0.79 4.12
N VAL A 182 -2.98 -0.28 3.96
CA VAL A 182 -2.18 0.33 5.02
C VAL A 182 -1.70 1.71 4.59
N GLY A 183 -1.76 2.62 5.55
CA GLY A 183 -1.41 4.02 5.41
C GLY A 183 -2.42 4.83 4.61
N ALA A 184 -2.40 6.12 4.90
CA ALA A 184 -3.00 7.23 4.15
C ALA A 184 -2.67 8.52 4.97
N GLY A 185 -2.97 9.74 4.58
CA GLY A 185 -2.99 10.33 3.23
C GLY A 185 -2.06 11.57 3.22
N ASN A 186 -2.31 12.55 2.35
CA ASN A 186 -1.57 13.81 2.35
C ASN A 186 -2.44 14.99 1.91
N PRO A 187 -3.06 15.75 2.83
CA PRO A 187 -3.32 17.16 2.57
C PRO A 187 -2.22 18.08 3.10
N GLY A 188 -1.09 18.02 2.39
CA GLY A 188 0.06 18.90 2.47
C GLY A 188 1.04 18.45 3.54
N TYR A 189 2.34 18.70 3.36
CA TYR A 189 3.04 19.30 4.50
C TYR A 189 3.05 18.47 5.81
N ASP A 190 3.05 17.13 5.71
CA ASP A 190 3.24 16.10 6.76
C ASP A 190 2.20 15.93 7.90
N GLY A 191 1.06 16.61 7.91
CA GLY A 191 0.04 16.49 8.97
C GLY A 191 -1.29 15.83 8.56
N SER A 192 -1.29 14.63 7.98
CA SER A 192 -2.56 13.99 7.61
C SER A 192 -3.27 13.41 8.84
N ASP A 193 -4.51 13.84 9.11
CA ASP A 193 -5.40 13.28 10.14
C ASP A 193 -5.87 11.83 9.85
N TYR A 194 -5.21 11.11 8.92
CA TYR A 194 -5.69 9.85 8.39
C TYR A 194 -4.61 8.76 8.38
N ASP A 195 -3.98 8.49 9.53
CA ASP A 195 -3.14 7.31 9.69
C ASP A 195 -3.97 6.03 9.69
N HIS A 196 -3.61 5.06 8.86
CA HIS A 196 -4.28 3.75 8.79
C HIS A 196 -3.29 2.59 9.02
N PRO A 197 -2.80 2.39 10.26
CA PRO A 197 -2.02 1.20 10.60
C PRO A 197 -2.91 -0.04 10.50
N LEU A 198 -2.35 -1.15 10.02
CA LEU A 198 -3.09 -2.40 9.87
C LEU A 198 -2.55 -3.45 10.84
N LEU A 199 -3.45 -4.10 11.60
CA LEU A 199 -3.12 -5.24 12.45
C LEU A 199 -3.96 -6.44 12.00
N LYS A 200 -3.33 -7.35 11.25
CA LYS A 200 -4.00 -8.49 10.61
C LYS A 200 -3.65 -9.79 11.31
N ASP A 201 -4.65 -10.60 11.62
CA ASP A 201 -4.43 -11.98 12.07
C ASP A 201 -4.16 -12.88 10.86
N VAL A 202 -2.99 -13.53 10.85
CA VAL A 202 -2.59 -14.49 9.83
C VAL A 202 -2.21 -15.78 10.55
N LYS A 203 -3.06 -16.81 10.43
CA LYS A 203 -2.86 -18.12 11.10
C LYS A 203 -2.66 -18.00 12.62
N GLY A 204 -3.37 -17.08 13.28
CA GLY A 204 -3.25 -16.83 14.73
C GLY A 204 -2.06 -15.93 15.12
N ILE A 205 -1.25 -15.47 14.16
CA ILE A 205 -0.15 -14.54 14.38
C ILE A 205 -0.60 -13.15 13.94
N LYS A 206 -0.55 -12.17 14.86
CA LYS A 206 -0.88 -10.78 14.54
C LYS A 206 0.28 -10.09 13.83
N VAL A 207 0.10 -9.75 12.56
CA VAL A 207 1.03 -9.01 11.72
C VAL A 207 0.61 -7.55 11.66
N GLY A 208 1.46 -6.68 12.19
CA GLY A 208 1.33 -5.23 12.15
C GLY A 208 2.03 -4.63 10.94
N LEU A 209 1.30 -3.90 10.10
CA LEU A 209 1.81 -3.18 8.94
C LEU A 209 1.64 -1.68 9.17
N LEU A 210 2.68 -0.93 8.80
CA LEU A 210 2.71 0.53 8.77
C LEU A 210 3.15 0.97 7.40
N SER A 211 2.78 2.18 7.00
CA SER A 211 3.38 2.76 5.80
C SER A 211 3.50 4.28 5.86
N TYR A 212 4.51 4.79 5.17
CA TYR A 212 4.90 6.20 5.21
C TYR A 212 5.34 6.69 3.84
N GLN A 213 4.98 7.92 3.50
CA GLN A 213 5.62 8.68 2.44
C GLN A 213 6.57 9.70 3.07
N THR A 214 7.87 9.66 2.76
CA THR A 214 8.83 10.59 3.34
C THR A 214 10.03 10.87 2.45
N TRP A 215 10.50 12.11 2.48
CA TRP A 215 11.65 12.60 1.70
C TRP A 215 12.76 13.16 2.60
N GLN A 216 12.47 13.30 3.89
CA GLN A 216 13.35 13.94 4.85
C GLN A 216 13.34 13.17 6.17
N ASP A 217 14.50 13.14 6.80
CA ASP A 217 14.65 12.59 8.14
C ASP A 217 14.52 13.71 9.18
N THR A 218 13.30 13.93 9.66
CA THR A 218 13.00 14.96 10.66
C THR A 218 12.75 14.34 12.04
N PRO A 219 12.95 15.10 13.14
CA PRO A 219 12.57 14.63 14.48
C PRO A 219 11.12 14.17 14.57
N GLN A 220 10.20 14.82 13.86
CA GLN A 220 8.78 14.50 13.78
C GLN A 220 8.57 13.14 13.11
N THR A 221 9.17 12.91 11.94
CA THR A 221 9.10 11.61 11.24
C THR A 221 9.67 10.50 12.11
N ARG A 222 10.84 10.70 12.72
CA ARG A 222 11.45 9.71 13.61
C ARG A 222 10.56 9.43 14.84
N ALA A 223 9.95 10.45 15.44
CA ALA A 223 9.06 10.27 16.59
C ALA A 223 7.78 9.50 16.22
N LYS A 224 7.19 9.82 15.06
CA LYS A 224 6.02 9.11 14.53
C LYS A 224 6.32 7.63 14.28
N VAL A 225 7.42 7.31 13.58
CA VAL A 225 7.84 5.92 13.33
C VAL A 225 7.97 5.14 14.64
N ARG A 226 8.62 5.71 15.66
CA ARG A 226 8.75 5.05 16.98
C ARG A 226 7.41 4.84 17.67
N SER A 227 6.56 5.87 17.67
CA SER A 227 5.24 5.83 18.31
C SER A 227 4.34 4.78 17.67
N ASP A 228 4.28 4.74 16.35
CA ASP A 228 3.40 3.84 15.61
C ASP A 228 3.82 2.37 15.77
N ILE A 229 5.13 2.09 15.74
CA ILE A 229 5.67 0.74 16.01
C ILE A 229 5.37 0.32 17.46
N ALA A 230 5.62 1.20 18.44
CA ALA A 230 5.33 0.93 19.84
C ALA A 230 3.83 0.68 20.07
N LYS A 231 2.96 1.42 19.37
CA LYS A 231 1.51 1.23 19.42
C LYS A 231 1.11 -0.14 18.87
N LEU A 232 1.58 -0.56 17.70
CA LEU A 232 1.27 -1.89 17.16
C LEU A 232 1.73 -3.01 18.09
N ARG A 233 2.92 -2.88 18.68
CA ARG A 233 3.41 -3.83 19.69
C ARG A 233 2.48 -3.89 20.92
N LYS A 234 2.07 -2.72 21.45
CA LYS A 234 1.12 -2.62 22.56
C LYS A 234 -0.25 -3.25 22.21
N ASP A 235 -0.68 -3.11 20.96
CA ASP A 235 -1.94 -3.69 20.46
C ASP A 235 -1.83 -5.20 20.14
N GLY A 236 -0.63 -5.78 20.36
CA GLY A 236 -0.38 -7.22 20.32
C GLY A 236 0.23 -7.74 19.03
N ALA A 237 0.82 -6.88 18.19
CA ALA A 237 1.54 -7.33 17.00
C ALA A 237 2.77 -8.19 17.35
N ALA A 238 2.76 -9.44 16.89
CA ALA A 238 3.88 -10.36 17.00
C ALA A 238 4.96 -10.06 15.95
N VAL A 239 4.54 -9.61 14.76
CA VAL A 239 5.41 -9.17 13.66
C VAL A 239 5.08 -7.71 13.34
N VAL A 240 6.07 -6.83 13.19
CA VAL A 240 5.84 -5.43 12.76
C VAL A 240 6.73 -5.06 11.59
N ILE A 241 6.15 -4.67 10.45
CA ILE A 241 6.88 -4.35 9.22
C ILE A 241 6.37 -3.02 8.63
N PRO A 242 7.15 -1.93 8.70
CA PRO A 242 6.84 -0.70 8.00
C PRO A 242 7.27 -0.73 6.53
N TYR A 243 6.45 -0.09 5.70
CA TYR A 243 6.66 0.14 4.28
C TYR A 243 6.91 1.63 4.02
N PHE A 244 8.07 2.00 3.49
CA PHE A 244 8.39 3.40 3.21
C PHE A 244 8.43 3.70 1.71
N HIS A 245 7.79 4.80 1.32
CA HIS A 245 7.82 5.35 -0.02
C HIS A 245 8.72 6.60 -0.01
N TRP A 246 9.94 6.47 -0.56
CA TRP A 246 11.07 7.38 -0.28
C TRP A 246 12.19 7.33 -1.33
N GLY A 247 13.23 8.15 -1.18
CA GLY A 247 14.39 8.10 -2.07
C GLY A 247 14.22 8.92 -3.34
N LEU A 248 15.06 8.65 -4.34
CA LEU A 248 15.11 9.40 -5.61
C LEU A 248 14.82 8.46 -6.78
N GLU A 249 13.92 8.90 -7.67
CA GLU A 249 13.56 8.16 -8.88
C GLU A 249 14.79 7.86 -9.76
N GLY A 250 14.91 6.61 -10.23
CA GLY A 250 15.98 6.15 -11.12
C GLY A 250 17.33 5.92 -10.46
N VAL A 251 17.46 6.12 -9.15
CA VAL A 251 18.74 5.99 -8.42
C VAL A 251 18.81 4.64 -7.72
N HIS A 252 19.79 3.80 -8.07
CA HIS A 252 20.00 2.48 -7.46
C HIS A 252 20.62 2.53 -6.04
N GLU A 253 21.27 3.62 -5.67
CA GLU A 253 21.89 3.80 -4.36
C GLU A 253 20.91 4.49 -3.40
N PRO A 254 20.55 3.87 -2.25
CA PRO A 254 19.74 4.53 -1.24
C PRO A 254 20.52 5.68 -0.60
N TYR A 255 19.90 6.85 -0.46
CA TYR A 255 20.52 7.99 0.21
C TYR A 255 20.38 7.91 1.74
N GLU A 256 20.93 8.90 2.45
CA GLU A 256 20.99 8.90 3.93
C GLU A 256 19.63 8.81 4.62
N VAL A 257 18.60 9.50 4.12
CA VAL A 257 17.26 9.49 4.75
C VAL A 257 16.66 8.08 4.77
N GLN A 258 16.85 7.29 3.70
CA GLN A 258 16.39 5.90 3.65
C GLN A 258 17.10 5.05 4.71
N ARG A 259 18.44 5.14 4.76
CA ARG A 259 19.26 4.35 5.69
C ARG A 259 18.96 4.68 7.14
N ASP A 260 18.85 5.96 7.46
CA ASP A 260 18.63 6.41 8.84
C ASP A 260 17.23 6.07 9.32
N LEU A 261 16.18 6.31 8.52
CA LEU A 261 14.81 5.97 8.90
C LEU A 261 14.57 4.46 8.99
N ALA A 262 15.20 3.66 8.12
CA ALA A 262 15.14 2.20 8.24
C ALA A 262 15.74 1.71 9.56
N ARG A 263 16.88 2.28 9.97
CA ARG A 263 17.52 1.97 11.26
C ARG A 263 16.68 2.43 12.45
N VAL A 264 16.07 3.63 12.37
CA VAL A 264 15.13 4.13 13.39
C VAL A 264 13.94 3.18 13.56
N ALA A 265 13.39 2.65 12.46
CA ALA A 265 12.30 1.68 12.51
C ALA A 265 12.73 0.36 13.18
N ILE A 266 13.88 -0.19 12.82
CA ILE A 266 14.41 -1.41 13.45
C ILE A 266 14.72 -1.17 14.93
N ASP A 267 15.33 -0.04 15.29
CA ASP A 267 15.59 0.35 16.67
C ASP A 267 14.31 0.49 17.50
N ALA A 268 13.20 0.86 16.87
CA ALA A 268 11.89 0.93 17.49
C ALA A 268 11.20 -0.43 17.64
N GLY A 269 11.75 -1.50 17.04
CA GLY A 269 11.23 -2.86 17.13
C GLY A 269 10.53 -3.38 15.87
N ALA A 270 10.80 -2.81 14.69
CA ALA A 270 10.42 -3.43 13.41
C ALA A 270 11.23 -4.72 13.14
N ASP A 271 10.59 -5.70 12.49
CA ASP A 271 11.18 -7.00 12.16
C ASP A 271 11.79 -7.07 10.76
N ALA A 272 11.41 -6.13 9.88
CA ALA A 272 12.00 -5.88 8.59
C ALA A 272 11.57 -4.48 8.15
N VAL A 273 12.22 -3.92 7.12
CA VAL A 273 11.80 -2.67 6.49
C VAL A 273 11.73 -2.87 4.98
N ILE A 274 10.61 -2.46 4.37
CA ILE A 274 10.41 -2.54 2.93
C ILE A 274 10.26 -1.14 2.36
N GLY A 275 10.92 -0.87 1.23
CA GLY A 275 10.93 0.42 0.57
C GLY A 275 10.45 0.35 -0.87
N THR A 276 9.92 1.46 -1.36
CA THR A 276 9.40 1.72 -2.72
C THR A 276 9.63 3.17 -3.13
N HIS A 277 9.24 3.55 -4.36
CA HIS A 277 9.38 4.86 -5.03
C HIS A 277 10.53 5.02 -6.03
N PRO A 278 11.77 4.54 -5.80
CA PRO A 278 12.86 4.79 -6.75
C PRO A 278 12.61 4.26 -8.17
N HIS A 279 11.56 3.46 -8.39
CA HIS A 279 11.16 2.88 -9.67
C HIS A 279 12.23 2.00 -10.33
N VAL A 280 13.28 1.66 -9.57
CA VAL A 280 14.37 0.73 -9.89
C VAL A 280 14.69 -0.09 -8.65
N LEU A 281 15.33 -1.24 -8.84
CA LEU A 281 15.83 -2.05 -7.72
C LEU A 281 16.90 -1.26 -6.96
N GLN A 282 16.76 -1.08 -5.65
CA GLN A 282 17.86 -0.60 -4.82
C GLN A 282 18.46 -1.75 -4.02
N SER A 283 19.56 -1.46 -3.33
CA SER A 283 20.20 -2.43 -2.46
C SER A 283 19.29 -2.94 -1.36
N MET A 284 19.66 -4.10 -0.83
CA MET A 284 19.17 -4.61 0.44
C MET A 284 20.29 -4.47 1.47
N ASP A 285 19.92 -4.47 2.75
CA ASP A 285 20.86 -4.34 3.86
C ASP A 285 20.38 -5.16 5.05
N VAL A 286 21.26 -5.37 6.01
CA VAL A 286 20.98 -6.03 7.28
C VAL A 286 21.41 -5.11 8.41
N TYR A 287 20.49 -4.85 9.33
CA TYR A 287 20.78 -4.07 10.53
C TYR A 287 20.22 -4.78 11.75
N LYS A 288 21.09 -5.11 12.72
CA LYS A 288 20.74 -5.88 13.93
C LYS A 288 20.02 -7.21 13.62
N GLY A 289 20.45 -7.91 12.57
CA GLY A 289 19.86 -9.18 12.12
C GLY A 289 18.46 -9.03 11.48
N LYS A 290 18.07 -7.82 11.11
CA LYS A 290 16.78 -7.53 10.45
C LYS A 290 17.03 -7.04 9.03
N LEU A 291 16.22 -7.55 8.10
CA LEU A 291 16.32 -7.25 6.67
C LEU A 291 15.77 -5.86 6.36
N ILE A 292 16.48 -5.12 5.52
CA ILE A 292 16.02 -3.88 4.90
C ILE A 292 16.06 -4.08 3.37
N ALA A 293 14.98 -3.80 2.68
CA ALA A 293 14.95 -3.71 1.22
C ALA A 293 14.58 -2.28 0.83
N TYR A 294 15.49 -1.51 0.24
CA TYR A 294 15.26 -0.07 0.04
C TYR A 294 14.33 0.26 -1.13
N SER A 295 14.28 -0.60 -2.16
CA SER A 295 13.34 -0.53 -3.28
C SER A 295 13.25 -1.86 -4.02
N LEU A 296 12.03 -2.30 -4.33
CA LEU A 296 11.76 -3.50 -5.13
C LEU A 296 11.50 -3.21 -6.63
N GLY A 297 11.58 -1.94 -7.03
CA GLY A 297 11.35 -1.48 -8.40
C GLY A 297 9.89 -1.57 -8.85
N ASN A 298 9.65 -1.34 -10.14
CA ASN A 298 8.32 -1.34 -10.73
C ASN A 298 7.77 -2.76 -10.92
N PHE A 299 6.60 -3.08 -10.36
CA PHE A 299 5.98 -4.40 -10.48
C PHE A 299 4.98 -4.48 -11.63
N SER A 300 3.71 -4.12 -11.45
CA SER A 300 2.76 -3.90 -12.56
C SER A 300 2.52 -2.39 -12.69
N PHE A 301 3.20 -1.76 -13.64
CA PHE A 301 3.48 -0.32 -13.57
C PHE A 301 3.00 0.45 -14.81
N GLY A 302 1.85 1.11 -14.67
CA GLY A 302 1.26 2.00 -15.67
C GLY A 302 1.86 3.42 -15.70
N GLY A 303 2.81 3.73 -14.82
CA GLY A 303 3.50 5.02 -14.77
C GLY A 303 4.52 5.23 -15.90
N ASN A 304 4.79 4.21 -16.72
CA ASN A 304 5.66 4.30 -17.90
C ASN A 304 5.26 3.23 -18.93
N THR A 305 5.01 3.64 -20.18
CA THR A 305 4.56 2.73 -21.24
C THR A 305 5.66 1.81 -21.78
N ASN A 306 6.93 2.11 -21.52
CA ASN A 306 8.05 1.20 -21.82
C ASN A 306 9.32 1.61 -21.05
N PRO A 307 9.42 1.33 -19.73
CA PRO A 307 10.61 1.68 -18.96
C PRO A 307 11.83 0.92 -19.48
N SER A 308 12.99 1.60 -19.48
CA SER A 308 14.26 1.01 -19.94
C SER A 308 14.82 -0.02 -18.96
N ASP A 309 14.64 0.20 -17.65
CA ASP A 309 14.87 -0.82 -16.64
C ASP A 309 13.54 -1.51 -16.33
N LYS A 310 13.47 -2.80 -16.64
CA LYS A 310 12.28 -3.63 -16.39
C LYS A 310 12.46 -4.61 -15.23
N ARG A 311 13.61 -4.57 -14.57
CA ARG A 311 13.93 -5.47 -13.46
C ARG A 311 13.10 -5.09 -12.24
N THR A 312 12.47 -6.09 -11.67
CA THR A 312 11.81 -6.05 -10.37
C THR A 312 12.01 -7.41 -9.70
N VAL A 313 11.43 -7.58 -8.52
CA VAL A 313 11.52 -8.82 -7.76
C VAL A 313 10.22 -9.08 -7.02
N ILE A 314 9.96 -10.36 -6.74
CA ILE A 314 9.14 -10.75 -5.60
C ILE A 314 10.13 -11.07 -4.47
N LEU A 315 10.08 -10.30 -3.40
CA LEU A 315 10.81 -10.62 -2.17
C LEU A 315 9.88 -11.47 -1.31
N GLN A 316 10.31 -12.67 -0.91
CA GLN A 316 9.59 -13.48 0.05
C GLN A 316 10.39 -13.59 1.35
N THR A 317 9.73 -13.35 2.46
CA THR A 317 10.29 -13.52 3.81
C THR A 317 9.54 -14.62 4.55
N ARG A 318 10.27 -15.52 5.19
CA ARG A 318 9.72 -16.49 6.14
C ARG A 318 10.02 -16.01 7.55
N VAL A 319 8.97 -15.73 8.30
CA VAL A 319 9.06 -15.24 9.67
C VAL A 319 8.59 -16.36 10.58
N LYS A 320 9.53 -16.93 11.35
CA LYS A 320 9.18 -17.84 12.43
C LYS A 320 8.78 -17.02 13.65
N VAL A 321 7.62 -17.33 14.22
CA VAL A 321 7.12 -16.76 15.47
C VAL A 321 7.01 -17.89 16.48
N ASP A 322 7.63 -17.71 17.64
CA ASP A 322 7.53 -18.62 18.78
C ASP A 322 7.08 -17.79 19.99
N ASP A 323 5.97 -18.19 20.61
CA ASP A 323 5.36 -17.52 21.77
C ASP A 323 5.18 -16.00 21.55
N GLY A 324 4.64 -15.64 20.37
CA GLY A 324 4.39 -14.26 19.98
C GLY A 324 5.64 -13.43 19.68
N LYS A 325 6.83 -14.03 19.63
CA LYS A 325 8.10 -13.35 19.33
C LYS A 325 8.69 -13.82 18.02
N VAL A 326 9.18 -12.88 17.21
CA VAL A 326 9.92 -13.20 15.99
C VAL A 326 11.26 -13.83 16.33
N GLY A 327 11.46 -15.05 15.84
CA GLY A 327 12.73 -15.77 15.86
C GLY A 327 13.56 -15.52 14.60
N ALA A 328 14.10 -16.59 14.01
CA ALA A 328 14.84 -16.50 12.76
C ALA A 328 13.94 -16.06 11.59
N VAL A 329 14.45 -15.14 10.78
CA VAL A 329 13.83 -14.73 9.51
C VAL A 329 14.70 -15.26 8.38
N GLU A 330 14.08 -15.92 7.41
CA GLU A 330 14.71 -16.27 6.14
C GLU A 330 14.13 -15.38 5.04
N TYR A 331 14.88 -15.18 3.97
CA TYR A 331 14.38 -14.49 2.79
C TYR A 331 14.83 -15.19 1.51
N ARG A 332 14.09 -14.94 0.43
CA ARG A 332 14.52 -15.25 -0.93
C ARG A 332 14.02 -14.17 -1.88
N VAL A 333 14.68 -14.08 -3.02
CA VAL A 333 14.30 -13.17 -4.10
C VAL A 333 13.96 -14.00 -5.33
N ILE A 334 12.79 -13.73 -5.92
CA ILE A 334 12.41 -14.22 -7.25
C ILE A 334 12.59 -13.06 -8.22
N PRO A 335 13.66 -13.05 -9.04
CA PRO A 335 13.83 -12.07 -10.09
C PRO A 335 12.66 -12.10 -11.08
N THR A 336 12.07 -10.93 -11.33
CA THR A 336 10.89 -10.77 -12.17
C THR A 336 11.08 -9.58 -13.11
N ARG A 337 10.52 -9.67 -14.31
CA ARG A 337 10.37 -8.53 -15.21
C ARG A 337 8.98 -7.96 -15.07
N LEU A 338 8.81 -6.64 -15.08
CA LEU A 338 7.48 -6.00 -14.99
C LEU A 338 6.53 -6.27 -16.18
N SER A 339 7.03 -6.90 -17.24
CA SER A 339 6.34 -7.19 -18.51
C SER A 339 6.70 -8.59 -19.00
N ARG A 340 5.86 -9.21 -19.84
CA ARG A 340 6.22 -10.46 -20.54
C ARG A 340 7.27 -10.27 -21.64
N THR A 341 7.63 -9.03 -21.98
CA THR A 341 8.55 -8.74 -23.09
C THR A 341 9.47 -7.55 -22.81
N GLU A 342 10.64 -7.57 -23.45
CA GLU A 342 11.60 -6.46 -23.44
C GLU A 342 11.19 -5.33 -24.40
N SER A 343 10.43 -5.60 -25.45
CA SER A 343 10.15 -4.61 -26.50
C SER A 343 9.10 -3.55 -26.12
N HIS A 344 8.16 -3.90 -25.25
CA HIS A 344 7.12 -2.99 -24.75
C HIS A 344 6.71 -3.37 -23.31
N ASN A 345 5.95 -2.50 -22.64
CA ASN A 345 5.31 -2.83 -21.38
C ASN A 345 3.89 -3.33 -21.64
N ASP A 346 3.62 -4.59 -21.31
CA ASP A 346 2.28 -5.15 -21.31
C ASP A 346 1.70 -5.33 -19.90
N TYR A 347 2.44 -4.84 -18.89
CA TYR A 347 2.05 -4.71 -17.49
C TYR A 347 1.81 -6.05 -16.77
N VAL A 348 2.32 -7.16 -17.32
CA VAL A 348 2.21 -8.50 -16.75
C VAL A 348 3.55 -8.93 -16.14
N PRO A 349 3.75 -8.81 -14.81
CA PRO A 349 4.98 -9.22 -14.16
C PRO A 349 5.25 -10.70 -14.43
N THR A 350 6.45 -11.01 -14.87
CA THR A 350 6.83 -12.36 -15.34
C THR A 350 8.20 -12.74 -14.78
N PRO A 351 8.29 -13.80 -13.95
CA PRO A 351 9.57 -14.29 -13.44
C PRO A 351 10.56 -14.55 -14.57
N TYR A 352 11.82 -14.14 -14.37
CA TYR A 352 12.86 -14.35 -15.36
C TYR A 352 13.20 -15.84 -15.55
N GLY A 353 13.70 -16.19 -16.74
CA GLY A 353 14.32 -17.48 -16.98
C GLY A 353 15.57 -17.70 -16.10
N PRO A 354 16.13 -18.92 -16.05
CA PRO A 354 17.24 -19.23 -15.15
C PRO A 354 18.50 -18.37 -15.35
N ALA A 355 18.81 -17.98 -16.58
CA ALA A 355 20.01 -17.20 -16.89
C ALA A 355 19.88 -15.74 -16.43
N GLU A 356 18.80 -15.08 -16.83
CA GLU A 356 18.48 -13.70 -16.47
C GLU A 356 18.22 -13.58 -14.97
N SER A 357 17.59 -14.59 -14.35
CA SER A 357 17.43 -14.66 -12.90
C SER A 357 18.77 -14.61 -12.17
N ARG A 358 19.79 -15.33 -12.64
CA ARG A 358 21.14 -15.28 -12.04
C ARG A 358 21.78 -13.90 -12.23
N GLN A 359 21.55 -13.24 -13.37
CA GLN A 359 22.08 -11.89 -13.62
C GLN A 359 21.47 -10.86 -12.67
N VAL A 360 20.15 -10.89 -12.46
CA VAL A 360 19.46 -9.98 -11.53
C VAL A 360 19.88 -10.27 -10.07
N ALA A 361 19.99 -11.54 -9.67
CA ALA A 361 20.48 -11.90 -8.34
C ALA A 361 21.94 -11.47 -8.13
N SER A 362 22.80 -11.64 -9.15
CA SER A 362 24.19 -11.16 -9.13
C SER A 362 24.27 -9.64 -8.98
N PHE A 363 23.42 -8.90 -9.72
CA PHE A 363 23.32 -7.46 -9.60
C PHE A 363 22.91 -7.04 -8.18
N LEU A 364 21.88 -7.68 -7.60
CA LEU A 364 21.44 -7.39 -6.24
C LEU A 364 22.54 -7.67 -5.21
N ASN A 365 23.24 -8.80 -5.32
CA ASN A 365 24.38 -9.11 -4.44
C ASN A 365 25.51 -8.08 -4.58
N GLN A 366 25.78 -7.59 -5.80
CA GLN A 366 26.79 -6.57 -6.03
C GLN A 366 26.46 -5.24 -5.34
N ILE A 367 25.19 -4.81 -5.37
CA ILE A 367 24.76 -3.56 -4.74
C ILE A 367 24.42 -3.73 -3.26
N SER A 368 24.36 -4.97 -2.74
CA SER A 368 23.94 -5.30 -1.37
C SER A 368 25.06 -6.04 -0.61
N PRO A 369 26.21 -5.40 -0.37
CA PRO A 369 27.40 -6.08 0.16
C PRO A 369 27.19 -6.72 1.54
N ASN A 370 26.28 -6.18 2.35
CA ASN A 370 26.01 -6.66 3.71
C ASN A 370 25.14 -7.94 3.77
N LEU A 371 24.74 -8.49 2.62
CA LEU A 371 24.09 -9.80 2.55
C LEU A 371 25.04 -10.92 2.15
N ASP A 372 26.35 -10.66 2.06
CA ASP A 372 27.38 -11.69 1.83
C ASP A 372 27.12 -12.60 0.62
N GLY A 373 26.52 -12.07 -0.45
CA GLY A 373 26.25 -12.82 -1.67
C GLY A 373 25.07 -13.80 -1.57
N THR A 374 24.22 -13.71 -0.54
CA THR A 374 23.16 -14.69 -0.28
C THR A 374 21.84 -14.43 -1.02
N VAL A 375 21.70 -13.31 -1.76
CA VAL A 375 20.50 -13.04 -2.57
C VAL A 375 20.33 -14.11 -3.65
N SER A 376 19.30 -14.94 -3.52
CA SER A 376 19.01 -16.06 -4.42
C SER A 376 17.52 -16.45 -4.40
N GLN A 377 17.12 -17.38 -5.27
CA GLN A 377 15.76 -17.97 -5.27
C GLN A 377 15.55 -19.02 -4.15
N ARG A 378 16.57 -19.30 -3.33
CA ARG A 378 16.46 -20.21 -2.18
C ARG A 378 16.25 -19.38 -0.93
N PHE A 379 15.45 -19.90 0.00
CA PHE A 379 15.37 -19.30 1.32
C PHE A 379 16.72 -19.45 2.03
N THR A 380 17.23 -18.33 2.53
CA THR A 380 18.45 -18.25 3.32
C THR A 380 18.16 -17.40 4.56
N PRO A 381 18.74 -17.75 5.72
CA PRO A 381 18.65 -16.90 6.91
C PRO A 381 19.14 -15.48 6.60
N VAL A 382 18.47 -14.48 7.20
CA VAL A 382 19.03 -13.12 7.27
C VAL A 382 20.31 -13.18 8.13
N PRO A 383 21.45 -12.69 7.61
CA PRO A 383 22.75 -12.72 8.31
C PRO A 383 22.79 -12.12 9.72
#